data_AF-S6UU93-F1
#
_entry.id   AF-S6UU93-F1
#
_cell.length_a   1.000
_cell.length_b   1.000
_cell.length_c   1.000
_cell.angle_alpha   90.00
_cell.angle_beta   90.00
_cell.angle_gamma   90.00
#
_symmetry.space_group_name_H-M   'P 1'
#
loop_
_entity.id
_entity.type
_entity.pdbx_description
1 polymer ?
#
loop_
_entity_poly.entity_id
_entity_poly.type
_entity_poly.pdbx_seq_one_letter_code
_entity_poly.pdbx_strand_id
1 'polypeptide(L)'
;MSLHENFGQPLLTFPDAEKSPLSIRAKALVFIDPRSRRLREEMEQLAPRELPVLIRGESGTGKELLARHIHRGSDRSGLFVSVNCGAISPTYADAELF
;
A
#
# COMPACT_ATOMS: atom_id res chain seq x y z
N MET A 1 -22.12 38.48 -12.37
CA MET A 1 -21.01 38.61 -11.39
C MET A 1 -20.91 37.29 -10.67
N SER A 2 -19.76 36.62 -10.85
CA SER A 2 -19.27 35.37 -10.23
C SER A 2 -20.02 34.05 -10.48
N LEU A 3 -19.27 33.15 -11.13
CA LEU A 3 -19.43 31.70 -11.21
C LEU A 3 -19.17 31.06 -9.83
N HIS A 4 -19.85 29.96 -9.51
CA HIS A 4 -19.31 28.87 -8.69
C HIS A 4 -20.05 27.57 -9.04
N GLU A 5 -19.42 26.76 -9.89
CA GLU A 5 -19.76 25.35 -10.08
C GLU A 5 -19.46 24.60 -8.78
N ASN A 6 -20.44 23.85 -8.27
CA ASN A 6 -20.23 22.91 -7.16
C ASN A 6 -20.38 21.51 -7.76
N PHE A 7 -19.26 20.84 -8.04
CA PHE A 7 -19.22 19.47 -8.54
C PHE A 7 -19.72 18.51 -7.44
N GLY A 8 -21.04 18.37 -7.35
CA GLY A 8 -21.73 17.41 -6.49
C GLY A 8 -21.83 16.04 -7.14
N GLN A 9 -20.70 15.40 -7.44
CA GLN A 9 -20.73 13.97 -7.74
C GLN A 9 -20.66 13.17 -6.44
N PRO A 10 -21.60 12.25 -6.17
CA PRO A 10 -21.47 11.35 -5.04
C PRO A 10 -20.21 10.50 -5.26
N LEU A 11 -19.30 10.54 -4.28
CA LEU A 11 -18.14 9.67 -4.23
C LEU A 11 -18.66 8.23 -4.33
N LEU A 12 -18.47 7.59 -5.49
CA LEU A 12 -18.81 6.19 -5.72
C LEU A 12 -17.83 5.33 -4.91
N THR A 13 -18.05 5.27 -3.60
CA THR A 13 -17.33 4.35 -2.72
C THR A 13 -18.19 3.11 -2.57
N PHE A 14 -17.61 1.96 -2.82
CA PHE A 14 -18.25 0.70 -2.49
C PHE A 14 -18.27 0.59 -0.96
N PRO A 15 -19.45 0.48 -0.31
CA PRO A 15 -19.55 0.40 1.15
C PRO A 15 -18.83 -0.84 1.74
N ASP A 16 -18.44 -1.80 0.89
CA ASP A 16 -17.67 -2.99 1.23
C ASP A 16 -16.19 -2.95 0.76
N ALA A 17 -15.65 -1.79 0.36
CA ALA A 17 -14.24 -1.66 -0.06
C ALA A 17 -13.23 -2.02 1.05
N GLU A 18 -13.66 -2.07 2.31
CA GLU A 18 -12.87 -2.57 3.44
C GLU A 18 -12.47 -4.04 3.28
N LYS A 19 -13.22 -4.81 2.49
CA LYS A 19 -12.78 -6.12 2.00
C LYS A 19 -12.02 -5.89 0.71
N SER A 20 -10.79 -5.38 0.87
CA SER A 20 -9.75 -5.23 -0.15
C SER A 20 -10.01 -6.19 -1.33
N PRO A 21 -10.31 -5.68 -2.54
CA PRO A 21 -10.67 -6.53 -3.66
C PRO A 21 -9.54 -7.54 -3.86
N LEU A 22 -9.91 -8.81 -3.72
CA LEU A 22 -9.07 -9.99 -3.67
C LEU A 22 -8.30 -10.20 -4.99
N SER A 23 -7.32 -9.35 -5.31
CA SER A 23 -6.30 -9.65 -6.32
C SER A 23 -5.09 -10.36 -5.72
N ILE A 24 -5.05 -10.53 -4.39
CA ILE A 24 -3.97 -11.23 -3.71
C ILE A 24 -4.14 -12.74 -3.90
N ARG A 25 -3.40 -13.31 -4.86
CA ARG A 25 -3.24 -14.77 -5.00
C ARG A 25 -2.49 -15.38 -3.80
N ALA A 26 -1.60 -14.62 -3.16
CA ALA A 26 -0.75 -15.08 -2.06
C ALA A 26 -1.25 -14.59 -0.70
N LYS A 27 -1.95 -15.46 0.04
CA LYS A 27 -2.64 -15.11 1.29
C LYS A 27 -1.74 -14.99 2.53
N ALA A 28 -0.46 -15.38 2.43
CA ALA A 28 0.44 -15.46 3.59
C ALA A 28 1.88 -15.09 3.21
N LEU A 29 2.60 -14.51 4.18
CA LEU A 29 4.05 -14.41 4.19
C LEU A 29 4.61 -15.60 4.98
N VAL A 30 5.59 -16.30 4.41
CA VAL A 30 6.22 -17.47 5.02
C VAL A 30 7.72 -17.20 5.14
N PHE A 31 8.26 -17.29 6.35
CA PHE A 31 9.67 -16.99 6.67
C PHE A 31 10.34 -18.24 7.27
N ILE A 32 11.00 -19.05 6.43
CA ILE A 32 11.57 -20.35 6.85
C ILE A 32 13.08 -20.24 7.09
N ASP A 33 13.82 -19.65 6.16
CA ASP A 33 15.27 -19.56 6.22
C ASP A 33 15.76 -18.44 7.16
N PRO A 34 17.03 -18.47 7.62
CA PRO A 34 17.55 -17.48 8.56
C PRO A 34 17.48 -16.03 8.08
N ARG A 35 17.61 -15.77 6.76
CA ARG A 35 17.57 -14.39 6.23
C ARG A 35 16.16 -13.85 6.24
N SER A 36 15.18 -14.66 5.84
CA SER A 36 13.78 -14.26 5.85
C SER A 36 13.25 -14.08 7.29
N ARG A 37 13.71 -14.89 8.25
CA ARG A 37 13.38 -14.67 9.68
C ARG A 37 13.92 -13.35 10.23
N ARG A 38 15.17 -12.98 9.91
CA ARG A 38 15.74 -11.67 10.29
C ARG A 38 14.96 -10.51 9.67
N LEU A 39 14.58 -10.64 8.39
CA LEU A 39 13.74 -9.66 7.72
C LEU A 39 12.40 -9.47 8.44
N ARG A 40 11.79 -10.55 8.93
CA ARG A 40 10.55 -10.47 9.73
C ARG A 40 10.77 -9.70 11.03
N GLU A 41 11.87 -9.97 11.73
CA GLU A 41 12.20 -9.28 12.99
C GLU A 41 12.46 -7.78 12.77
N GLU A 42 13.23 -7.42 11.73
CA GLU A 42 13.47 -6.02 11.33
C GLU A 42 12.15 -5.32 10.99
N MET A 43 11.29 -5.98 10.22
CA MET A 43 9.97 -5.48 9.86
C MET A 43 9.10 -5.19 11.09
N GLU A 44 9.04 -6.11 12.05
CA GLU A 44 8.25 -5.95 13.29
C GLU A 44 8.77 -4.78 14.14
N GLN A 45 10.08 -4.55 14.18
CA GLN A 45 10.67 -3.41 14.88
C GLN A 45 10.46 -2.06 14.17
N LEU A 46 10.33 -2.08 12.84
CA LEU A 46 10.09 -0.88 12.03
C LEU A 46 8.62 -0.49 11.97
N ALA A 47 7.70 -1.46 12.06
CA ALA A 47 6.27 -1.25 11.91
C ALA A 47 5.68 -0.10 12.77
N PRO A 48 5.95 0.00 14.09
CA PRO A 48 5.39 1.10 14.90
C PRO A 48 6.06 2.47 14.66
N ARG A 49 7.09 2.56 13.80
CA ARG A 49 7.85 3.80 13.61
C ARG A 49 7.24 4.69 12.52
N GLU A 50 7.25 5.99 12.78
CA GLU A 50 6.82 7.02 11.84
C GLU A 50 7.94 7.43 10.87
N LEU A 51 8.50 6.46 10.14
CA LEU A 51 9.56 6.69 9.17
C LEU A 51 9.22 6.11 7.78
N PRO A 52 9.74 6.70 6.69
CA PRO A 52 9.66 6.10 5.37
C PRO A 52 10.49 4.80 5.31
N VAL A 53 9.94 3.76 4.68
CA VAL A 53 10.60 2.45 4.53
C VAL A 53 10.85 2.16 3.04
N LEU A 54 12.09 1.81 2.69
CA LEU A 54 12.46 1.36 1.35
C LEU A 54 12.63 -0.16 1.32
N ILE A 55 11.73 -0.86 0.61
CA ILE A 55 11.78 -2.31 0.43
C ILE A 55 12.46 -2.64 -0.90
N ARG A 56 13.57 -3.37 -0.86
CA ARG A 56 14.33 -3.80 -2.05
C ARG A 56 14.25 -5.30 -2.25
N GLY A 57 14.20 -5.72 -3.51
CA GLY A 57 14.16 -7.14 -3.90
C GLY A 57 13.67 -7.32 -5.33
N GLU A 58 13.94 -8.48 -5.90
CA GLU A 58 13.57 -8.85 -7.27
C GLU A 58 12.05 -8.89 -7.48
N SER A 59 11.61 -8.91 -8.74
CA SER A 59 10.20 -9.08 -9.07
C SER A 59 9.66 -10.39 -8.49
N GLY A 60 8.43 -10.39 -7.97
CA GLY A 60 7.81 -11.60 -7.40
C GLY A 60 8.25 -12.01 -5.99
N THR A 61 9.18 -11.30 -5.34
CA THR A 61 9.66 -11.63 -3.97
C THR A 61 8.71 -11.22 -2.83
N GLY A 62 7.48 -10.79 -3.14
CA GLY A 62 6.47 -10.47 -2.13
C GLY A 62 6.60 -9.11 -1.44
N LYS A 63 7.34 -8.15 -2.03
CA LYS A 63 7.54 -6.79 -1.48
C LYS A 63 6.25 -6.08 -1.08
N GLU A 64 5.20 -6.22 -1.88
CA GLU A 64 3.90 -5.59 -1.60
C GLU A 64 3.20 -6.21 -0.37
N LEU A 65 3.31 -7.53 -0.21
CA LEU A 65 2.80 -8.21 0.99
C LEU A 65 3.56 -7.77 2.23
N LEU A 66 4.88 -7.57 2.11
CA LEU A 66 5.72 -7.07 3.19
C LEU A 66 5.33 -5.63 3.59
N ALA A 67 5.10 -4.75 2.62
CA ALA A 67 4.61 -3.38 2.87
C ALA A 67 3.25 -3.38 3.58
N ARG A 68 2.30 -4.24 3.15
CA ARG A 68 1.00 -4.40 3.83
C ARG A 68 1.17 -4.91 5.26
N HIS A 69 2.12 -5.80 5.50
CA HIS A 69 2.38 -6.31 6.85
C HIS A 69 2.92 -5.21 7.77
N ILE A 70 3.86 -4.38 7.28
CA ILE A 70 4.36 -3.20 8.01
C ILE A 70 3.20 -2.27 8.38
N HIS A 71 2.33 -1.95 7.40
CA HIS A 71 1.17 -1.08 7.65
C HIS A 71 0.25 -1.64 8.73
N ARG A 72 -0.07 -2.94 8.65
CA ARG A 72 -0.93 -3.63 9.64
C ARG A 72 -0.33 -3.70 11.04
N GLY A 73 1.00 -3.74 11.16
CA GLY A 73 1.72 -3.72 12.43
C GLY A 73 2.04 -2.32 12.94
N SER A 74 1.62 -1.27 12.24
CA SER A 74 1.84 0.13 12.62
C SER A 74 0.62 0.73 13.32
N ASP A 75 0.82 1.87 13.99
CA ASP A 75 -0.26 2.65 14.61
C ASP A 75 -1.00 3.56 13.62
N ARG A 76 -0.69 3.48 12.32
CA ARG A 76 -1.32 4.32 11.29
C ARG A 76 -2.76 3.91 11.06
N SER A 77 -3.69 4.84 11.26
CA SER A 77 -5.08 4.69 10.86
C SER A 77 -5.25 4.87 9.35
N GLY A 78 -6.21 4.17 8.76
CA GLY A 78 -6.62 4.36 7.36
C GLY A 78 -6.20 3.23 6.42
N LEU A 79 -6.58 3.39 5.15
CA LEU A 79 -6.38 2.39 4.12
C LEU A 79 -4.92 2.31 3.66
N PHE A 80 -4.44 1.09 3.45
CA PHE A 80 -3.20 0.88 2.72
C PHE A 80 -3.47 0.98 1.22
N VAL A 81 -2.90 2.00 0.58
CA VAL A 81 -3.00 2.22 -0.86
C VAL A 81 -1.69 1.81 -1.54
N SER A 82 -1.73 0.77 -2.35
CA SER A 82 -0.60 0.35 -3.18
C SER A 82 -0.69 1.02 -4.56
N VAL A 83 0.37 1.71 -4.96
CA VAL A 83 0.48 2.34 -6.28
C VAL A 83 1.62 1.68 -7.06
N ASN A 84 1.34 1.21 -8.27
CA ASN A 84 2.36 0.71 -9.19
C ASN A 84 2.80 1.83 -10.13
N CYS A 85 3.89 2.53 -9.78
CA CYS A 85 4.41 3.65 -10.58
C CYS A 85 4.81 3.24 -12.01
N GLY A 86 5.15 1.96 -12.25
CA GLY A 86 5.48 1.48 -13.60
C GLY A 86 4.27 1.33 -14.53
N ALA A 87 3.05 1.36 -13.97
CA ALA A 87 1.81 1.33 -14.76
C ALA A 87 1.26 2.74 -15.04
N ILE A 88 1.84 3.77 -14.42
CA ILE A 88 1.39 5.16 -14.55
C ILE A 88 2.16 5.83 -15.69
N SER A 89 1.43 6.51 -16.58
CA SER A 89 2.06 7.32 -17.63
C SER A 89 2.75 8.54 -17.01
N PRO A 90 4.00 8.85 -17.37
CA PRO A 90 4.70 10.04 -16.86
C PRO A 90 3.92 11.34 -17.06
N THR A 91 3.16 11.45 -18.15
CA THR A 91 2.36 12.63 -18.48
C THR A 91 1.20 12.86 -17.51
N TYR A 92 0.68 11.80 -16.88
CA TYR A 92 -0.49 11.86 -16.00
C TYR A 92 -0.15 11.60 -14.53
N ALA A 93 1.13 11.39 -14.20
CA ALA A 93 1.57 10.99 -12.87
C ALA A 93 1.12 11.96 -11.76
N ASP A 94 1.23 13.27 -12.00
CA ASP A 94 0.85 14.27 -11.01
C ASP A 94 -0.66 14.22 -10.70
N ALA A 95 -1.50 14.07 -11.73
CA ALA A 95 -2.96 14.04 -11.59
C ALA A 95 -3.50 12.74 -10.98
N GLU A 96 -2.71 11.65 -11.02
CA GLU A 96 -3.08 10.39 -10.37
C GLU A 96 -2.60 10.30 -8.91
N LEU A 97 -1.53 11.01 -8.55
CA LEU A 97 -0.91 10.93 -7.22
C LEU A 97 -1.38 12.02 -6.24
N PHE A 98 -1.88 13.15 -6.75
CA PHE A 98 -2.24 14.34 -5.97
C PHE A 98 -3.57 14.95 -6.44
#